data_AF-Q6AP23-F1
#
_entry.id   AF-Q6AP23-F1
#
_cell.length_a   1.000
_cell.length_b   1.000
_cell.length_c   1.000
_cell.angle_alpha   90.00
_cell.angle_beta   90.00
_cell.angle_gamma   90.00
#
_symmetry.space_group_name_H-M   'P 1'
#
loop_
_entity.id
_entity.type
_entity.pdbx_description
1 polymer ?
#
loop_
_entity_poly.entity_id
_entity_poly.type
_entity_poly.pdbx_seq_one_letter_code
_entity_poly.pdbx_strand_id
1 'polypeptide(L)'
;MNDIYPDLEWYTSLSASKNAAPRCPYANVHRCNRYYSSLYLLGERNIASKMNEKKIIELDNYWQETDLIPVVQEHDPAISSSNGKIFSVSNFCPEVSFNFFSLFTEYMSKYVDEIDRDYVHQRLSSEARSKDWRWEWMSIKEMHYLDCPAYSQLMGSAYSANKKENETQKDEILEIKPSFMGVSINLKSLYKWVVKKAHNK
;
A
#
# COMPACT_ATOMS: atom_id res chain seq x y z
N MET A 1 16.31 24.49 5.93
CA MET A 1 15.38 23.34 5.83
C MET A 1 16.24 22.10 6.02
N ASN A 2 15.95 21.22 6.96
CA ASN A 2 16.73 19.99 7.11
C ASN A 2 16.40 19.09 5.92
N ASP A 3 17.37 18.84 5.06
CA ASP A 3 17.19 17.93 3.93
C ASP A 3 16.93 16.52 4.47
N ILE A 4 15.69 16.04 4.32
CA ILE A 4 15.31 14.68 4.68
C ILE A 4 15.82 13.76 3.59
N TYR A 5 16.46 12.67 4.00
CA TYR A 5 16.88 11.61 3.11
C TYR A 5 16.04 10.37 3.41
N PRO A 6 14.95 10.11 2.65
CA PRO A 6 14.00 9.04 2.98
C PRO A 6 14.51 7.69 2.50
N ASP A 7 15.61 7.23 3.08
CA ASP A 7 16.16 5.91 2.83
C ASP A 7 15.64 4.87 3.82
N LEU A 8 16.22 3.68 3.80
CA LEU A 8 15.85 2.59 4.69
C LEU A 8 16.11 2.94 6.17
N GLU A 9 17.17 3.67 6.49
CA GLU A 9 17.47 4.07 7.86
C GLU A 9 16.42 5.06 8.38
N TRP A 10 16.09 6.08 7.57
CA TRP A 10 15.01 7.01 7.88
C TRP A 10 13.67 6.30 8.06
N TYR A 11 13.34 5.36 7.16
CA TYR A 11 12.06 4.67 7.20
C TYR A 11 11.93 3.74 8.41
N THR A 12 12.98 2.96 8.71
CA THR A 12 12.97 2.00 9.83
C THR A 12 13.09 2.70 11.18
N SER A 13 13.83 3.80 11.28
CA SER A 13 13.86 4.62 12.50
C SER A 13 12.50 5.26 12.80
N LEU A 14 11.77 5.71 11.77
CA LEU A 14 10.39 6.18 11.92
C LEU A 14 9.48 5.04 12.39
N SER A 15 9.56 3.87 11.77
CA SER A 15 8.81 2.68 12.22
C SER A 15 9.09 2.35 13.69
N ALA A 16 10.35 2.36 14.10
CA ALA A 16 10.75 2.09 15.48
C ALA A 16 10.19 3.14 16.45
N SER A 17 10.26 4.43 16.10
CA SER A 17 9.71 5.51 16.93
C SER A 17 8.19 5.44 17.08
N LYS A 18 7.49 4.90 16.07
CA LYS A 18 6.04 4.70 16.06
C LYS A 18 5.62 3.30 16.56
N ASN A 19 6.55 2.48 17.05
CA ASN A 19 6.36 1.09 17.47
C ASN A 19 5.60 0.24 16.43
N ALA A 20 6.00 0.37 15.17
CA ALA A 20 5.35 -0.24 14.02
C ALA A 20 6.32 -1.17 13.27
N ALA A 21 5.77 -2.00 12.37
CA ALA A 21 6.57 -2.88 11.55
C ALA A 21 7.57 -2.08 10.68
N PRO A 22 8.80 -2.58 10.44
CA PRO A 22 9.83 -1.85 9.69
C PRO A 22 9.52 -1.68 8.19
N ARG A 23 8.56 -2.46 7.67
CA ARG A 23 8.04 -2.43 6.29
C ARG A 23 6.52 -2.39 6.34
N CYS A 24 5.89 -1.89 5.28
CA CYS A 24 4.45 -1.96 5.13
C CYS A 24 3.98 -3.44 5.06
N PRO A 25 3.10 -3.90 5.96
CA PRO A 25 2.61 -5.28 5.97
C PRO A 25 1.70 -5.62 4.76
N TYR A 26 1.22 -4.60 4.06
CA TYR A 26 0.38 -4.71 2.87
C TYR A 26 1.13 -4.48 1.55
N ALA A 27 2.47 -4.43 1.58
CA ALA A 27 3.32 -4.27 0.38
C ALA A 27 3.29 -5.50 -0.54
N ASN A 28 2.14 -5.75 -1.16
CA ASN A 28 1.91 -6.90 -2.02
C ASN A 28 0.77 -6.60 -3.02
N VAL A 29 0.89 -7.12 -4.24
CA VAL A 29 -0.07 -6.91 -5.34
C VAL A 29 -1.48 -7.45 -5.03
N HIS A 30 -1.61 -8.42 -4.12
CA HIS A 30 -2.88 -8.99 -3.68
C HIS A 30 -3.44 -8.35 -2.41
N ARG A 31 -2.70 -7.41 -1.79
CA ARG A 31 -3.08 -6.80 -0.49
C ARG A 31 -3.26 -5.29 -0.57
N CYS A 32 -2.65 -4.63 -1.55
CA CYS A 32 -2.75 -3.18 -1.71
C CYS A 32 -2.85 -2.81 -3.19
N ASN A 33 -3.99 -2.22 -3.57
CA ASN A 33 -4.20 -1.74 -4.94
C ASN A 33 -3.14 -0.71 -5.34
N ARG A 34 -2.82 0.26 -4.47
CA ARG A 34 -1.77 1.26 -4.73
C ARG A 34 -0.41 0.63 -5.01
N TYR A 35 -0.05 -0.48 -4.34
CA TYR A 35 1.18 -1.22 -4.61
C TYR A 35 1.15 -1.87 -6.00
N TYR A 36 0.03 -2.53 -6.33
CA TYR A 36 -0.22 -3.11 -7.65
C TYR A 36 -0.15 -2.06 -8.78
N SER A 37 -0.95 -0.99 -8.69
CA SER A 37 -1.04 0.06 -9.70
C SER A 37 0.31 0.77 -9.93
N SER A 38 1.08 1.00 -8.86
CA SER A 38 2.43 1.56 -8.97
C SER A 38 3.37 0.64 -9.76
N LEU A 39 3.37 -0.66 -9.47
CA LEU A 39 4.20 -1.64 -10.19
C LEU A 39 3.77 -1.81 -11.65
N TYR A 40 2.46 -1.86 -11.90
CA TYR A 40 1.90 -1.95 -13.24
C TYR A 40 2.39 -0.80 -14.13
N LEU A 41 2.30 0.45 -13.62
CA LEU A 41 2.77 1.62 -14.37
C LEU A 41 4.26 1.61 -14.67
N LEU A 42 5.10 1.11 -13.76
CA LEU A 42 6.53 0.97 -14.02
C LEU A 42 6.80 -0.02 -15.15
N GLY A 43 6.03 -1.11 -15.21
CA GLY A 43 6.06 -2.07 -16.32
C GLY A 43 5.66 -1.42 -17.64
N GLU A 44 4.55 -0.66 -17.65
CA GLU A 44 4.06 0.00 -18.86
C GLU A 44 4.99 1.10 -19.39
N ARG A 45 5.81 1.69 -18.52
CA ARG A 45 6.84 2.66 -18.90
C ARG A 45 8.21 2.03 -19.16
N ASN A 46 8.32 0.71 -19.22
CA ASN A 46 9.57 -0.04 -19.44
C ASN A 46 10.67 0.27 -18.40
N ILE A 47 10.28 0.65 -17.18
CA ILE A 47 11.20 0.87 -16.05
C ILE A 47 11.43 -0.46 -15.32
N ALA A 48 10.36 -1.24 -15.20
CA ALA A 48 10.35 -2.59 -14.68
C ALA A 48 9.97 -3.57 -15.79
N SER A 49 10.23 -4.87 -15.57
CA SER A 49 9.65 -5.91 -16.41
C SER A 49 8.12 -5.88 -16.31
N LYS A 50 7.46 -5.99 -17.46
CA LYS A 50 5.99 -6.07 -17.52
C LYS A 50 5.48 -7.31 -16.78
N MET A 51 4.35 -7.16 -16.11
CA MET A 51 3.64 -8.28 -15.51
C MET A 51 3.00 -9.13 -16.61
N ASN A 52 2.83 -10.43 -16.34
CA ASN A 52 2.13 -11.32 -17.26
C ASN A 52 0.68 -10.85 -17.48
N GLU A 53 0.24 -10.76 -18.74
CA GLU A 53 -1.10 -10.29 -19.13
C GLU A 53 -2.24 -11.04 -18.43
N LYS A 54 -2.13 -12.38 -18.31
CA LYS A 54 -3.16 -13.17 -17.61
C LYS A 54 -3.26 -12.76 -16.15
N LYS A 55 -2.14 -12.42 -15.52
CA LYS A 55 -2.11 -12.01 -14.11
C LYS A 55 -2.64 -10.59 -13.91
N ILE A 56 -2.41 -9.70 -14.87
CA ILE A 56 -3.00 -8.35 -14.89
C ILE A 56 -4.53 -8.47 -14.92
N ILE A 57 -5.08 -9.25 -15.84
CA ILE A 57 -6.54 -9.45 -15.95
C ILE A 57 -7.12 -10.04 -14.65
N GLU A 58 -6.44 -11.02 -14.06
CA GLU A 58 -6.84 -11.62 -12.77
C GLU A 58 -6.86 -10.56 -11.64
N LEU A 59 -5.82 -9.75 -11.53
CA LEU A 59 -5.69 -8.72 -10.49
C LEU A 59 -6.67 -7.56 -10.70
N ASP A 60 -6.91 -7.14 -11.95
CA ASP A 60 -7.87 -6.11 -12.27
C ASP A 60 -9.28 -6.54 -11.86
N ASN A 61 -9.69 -7.76 -12.24
CA ASN A 61 -10.99 -8.30 -11.81
C ASN A 61 -11.08 -8.40 -10.28
N TYR A 62 -10.02 -8.89 -9.62
CA TYR A 62 -9.97 -8.95 -8.16
C TYR A 62 -10.19 -7.58 -7.51
N TRP A 63 -9.51 -6.54 -7.99
CA TRP A 63 -9.60 -5.21 -7.40
C TRP A 63 -10.94 -4.53 -7.72
N GLN A 64 -11.53 -4.77 -8.89
CA GLN A 64 -12.84 -4.22 -9.27
C GLN A 64 -13.98 -4.67 -8.35
N GLU A 65 -13.85 -5.84 -7.72
CA GLU A 65 -14.80 -6.35 -6.73
C GLU A 65 -14.62 -5.72 -5.34
N THR A 66 -13.62 -4.86 -5.14
CA THR A 66 -13.31 -4.24 -3.85
C THR A 66 -13.59 -2.74 -3.83
N ASP A 67 -13.93 -2.21 -2.65
CA ASP A 67 -14.07 -0.76 -2.41
C ASP A 67 -12.71 -0.05 -2.18
N LEU A 68 -11.60 -0.67 -2.60
CA LEU A 68 -10.24 -0.19 -2.35
C LEU A 68 -9.60 0.50 -3.58
N ILE A 69 -10.29 0.49 -4.73
CA ILE A 69 -9.90 1.29 -5.89
C ILE A 69 -10.29 2.75 -5.63
N PRO A 70 -9.38 3.71 -5.84
CA PRO A 70 -9.73 5.13 -5.78
C PRO A 70 -10.83 5.47 -6.79
N VAL A 71 -11.85 6.21 -6.34
CA VAL A 71 -12.93 6.70 -7.23
C VAL A 71 -12.44 7.82 -8.15
N VAL A 72 -11.42 8.55 -7.69
CA VAL A 72 -10.90 9.77 -8.31
C VAL A 72 -9.49 9.50 -8.82
N GLN A 73 -9.26 9.73 -10.12
CA GLN A 73 -7.99 9.42 -10.79
C GLN A 73 -6.81 10.19 -10.21
N GLU A 74 -7.03 11.37 -9.65
CA GLU A 74 -6.02 12.18 -8.97
C GLU A 74 -5.43 11.50 -7.73
N HIS A 75 -6.07 10.43 -7.22
CA HIS A 75 -5.54 9.60 -6.14
C HIS A 75 -4.82 8.35 -6.65
N ASP A 76 -4.92 8.04 -7.94
CA ASP A 76 -4.19 6.94 -8.55
C ASP A 76 -2.70 7.28 -8.72
N PRO A 77 -1.82 6.28 -8.64
CA PRO A 77 -0.43 6.42 -9.07
C PRO A 77 -0.36 6.98 -10.50
N ALA A 78 0.56 7.90 -10.75
CA ALA A 78 0.78 8.43 -12.10
C ALA A 78 2.26 8.65 -12.38
N ILE A 79 2.63 8.50 -13.65
CA ILE A 79 3.96 8.82 -14.18
C ILE A 79 3.78 9.83 -15.30
N SER A 80 4.38 11.01 -15.13
CA SER A 80 4.54 11.97 -16.22
C SER A 80 5.88 11.75 -16.89
N SER A 81 5.88 11.71 -18.21
CA SER A 81 7.08 11.54 -19.02
C SER A 81 7.15 12.60 -20.10
N SER A 82 8.36 13.10 -20.37
CA SER A 82 8.65 14.00 -21.49
C SER A 82 9.74 13.38 -22.35
N ASN A 83 9.53 13.34 -23.67
CA ASN A 83 10.49 12.75 -24.63
C ASN A 83 10.94 11.32 -24.25
N GLY A 84 10.02 10.50 -23.74
CA GLY A 84 10.30 9.12 -23.32
C GLY A 84 11.09 8.98 -22.02
N LYS A 85 11.47 10.08 -21.36
CA LYS A 85 12.10 10.08 -20.04
C LYS A 85 11.07 10.39 -18.96
N ILE A 86 11.19 9.73 -17.81
CA ILE A 86 10.37 10.05 -16.64
C ILE A 86 10.68 11.47 -16.19
N PHE A 87 9.64 12.27 -16.08
CA PHE A 87 9.72 13.62 -15.55
C PHE A 87 9.27 13.67 -14.09
N SER A 88 8.16 13.01 -13.76
CA SER A 88 7.67 12.93 -12.39
C SER A 88 6.89 11.65 -12.14
N VAL A 89 6.81 11.28 -10.86
CA VAL A 89 5.93 10.25 -10.35
C VAL A 89 5.11 10.82 -9.20
N SER A 90 3.85 10.44 -9.08
CA SER A 90 2.94 10.95 -8.05
C SER A 90 2.02 9.85 -7.53
N ASN A 91 1.62 9.95 -6.25
CA ASN A 91 0.77 8.96 -5.57
C ASN A 91 1.35 7.54 -5.58
N PHE A 92 2.66 7.39 -5.72
CA PHE A 92 3.30 6.08 -5.76
C PHE A 92 3.31 5.42 -4.39
N CYS A 93 3.24 4.08 -4.36
CA CYS A 93 3.45 3.34 -3.13
C CYS A 93 4.90 3.54 -2.65
N PRO A 94 5.16 3.99 -1.41
CA PRO A 94 6.53 4.27 -0.94
C PRO A 94 7.44 3.03 -0.96
N GLU A 95 6.87 1.84 -0.79
CA GLU A 95 7.58 0.56 -0.89
C GLU A 95 8.05 0.27 -2.32
N VAL A 96 7.21 0.59 -3.31
CA VAL A 96 7.57 0.48 -4.73
C VAL A 96 8.59 1.54 -5.09
N SER A 97 8.39 2.80 -4.66
CA SER A 97 9.35 3.88 -4.90
C SER A 97 10.74 3.52 -4.39
N PHE A 98 10.84 2.90 -3.21
CA PHE A 98 12.12 2.49 -2.68
C PHE A 98 12.78 1.38 -3.50
N ASN A 99 12.02 0.37 -3.93
CA ASN A 99 12.59 -0.74 -4.69
C ASN A 99 13.22 -0.31 -6.03
N PHE A 100 12.70 0.75 -6.66
CA PHE A 100 13.16 1.21 -7.97
C PHE A 100 14.04 2.47 -7.92
N PHE A 101 13.81 3.36 -6.95
CA PHE A 101 14.49 4.65 -6.84
C PHE A 101 15.30 4.79 -5.55
N SER A 102 15.34 3.76 -4.70
CA SER A 102 16.02 3.77 -3.39
C SER A 102 15.53 4.84 -2.40
N LEU A 103 14.34 5.41 -2.62
CA LEU A 103 13.74 6.45 -1.80
C LEU A 103 12.29 6.12 -1.43
N PHE A 104 11.94 6.29 -0.16
CA PHE A 104 10.56 6.16 0.36
C PHE A 104 9.76 7.43 0.12
N THR A 105 9.20 7.53 -1.07
CA THR A 105 8.51 8.74 -1.53
C THR A 105 7.16 8.41 -2.16
N GLU A 106 6.21 9.33 -2.00
CA GLU A 106 4.95 9.32 -2.75
C GLU A 106 5.08 10.08 -4.07
N TYR A 107 5.89 11.13 -4.07
CA TYR A 107 6.07 12.02 -5.22
C TYR A 107 7.55 12.32 -5.43
N MET A 108 7.95 12.36 -6.69
CA MET A 108 9.28 12.82 -7.12
C MET A 108 9.15 13.54 -8.45
N SER A 109 9.91 14.62 -8.64
CA SER A 109 9.98 15.37 -9.89
C SER A 109 11.41 15.69 -10.26
N LYS A 110 11.75 15.53 -11.53
CA LYS A 110 13.01 15.98 -12.13
C LYS A 110 13.02 17.50 -12.24
N TYR A 111 14.21 18.03 -12.53
CA TYR A 111 14.42 19.43 -12.88
C TYR A 111 13.65 19.77 -14.17
N VAL A 112 13.10 20.98 -14.21
CA VAL A 112 12.30 21.48 -15.32
C VAL A 112 13.17 21.65 -16.56
N ASP A 113 14.36 22.22 -16.38
CA ASP A 113 15.34 22.41 -17.44
C ASP A 113 16.79 22.16 -16.97
N GLU A 114 17.72 22.33 -17.90
CA GLU A 114 19.15 22.13 -17.67
C GLU A 114 19.76 23.26 -16.83
N ILE A 115 19.20 24.47 -16.88
CA ILE A 115 19.73 25.63 -16.14
C ILE A 115 19.50 25.40 -14.64
N ASP A 116 18.29 25.01 -14.27
CA ASP A 116 17.93 24.68 -12.89
C ASP A 116 18.79 23.52 -12.36
N ARG A 117 18.95 22.47 -13.18
CA ARG A 117 19.77 21.31 -12.82
C ARG A 117 21.23 21.70 -12.60
N ASP A 118 21.83 22.40 -13.55
CA ASP A 118 23.25 22.72 -13.54
C ASP A 118 23.59 23.69 -12.41
N TYR A 119 22.71 24.65 -12.12
CA TYR A 119 22.84 25.52 -10.95
C TYR A 119 22.84 24.72 -9.64
N VAL A 120 21.89 23.79 -9.49
CA VAL A 120 21.83 22.96 -8.27
C VAL A 120 23.02 21.99 -8.20
N HIS A 121 23.42 21.38 -9.31
CA HIS A 121 24.57 20.48 -9.37
C HIS A 121 25.87 21.18 -8.99
N GLN A 122 26.07 22.42 -9.45
CA GLN A 122 27.21 23.24 -9.05
C GLN A 122 27.22 23.48 -7.54
N ARG A 123 26.08 23.84 -6.94
CA ARG A 123 25.97 24.01 -5.49
C ARG A 123 26.18 22.70 -4.72
N LEU A 124 25.60 21.61 -5.20
CA LEU A 124 25.73 20.28 -4.60
C LEU A 124 27.17 19.75 -4.64
N SER A 125 28.00 20.19 -5.60
CA SER A 125 29.40 19.77 -5.66
C SER A 125 30.20 20.05 -4.36
N SER A 126 29.80 21.08 -3.61
CA SER A 126 30.42 21.45 -2.33
C SER A 126 29.62 21.01 -1.09
N GLU A 127 28.32 20.75 -1.23
CA GLU A 127 27.39 20.56 -0.10
C GLU A 127 26.83 19.13 0.01
N ALA A 128 26.88 18.36 -1.08
CA ALA A 128 26.16 17.11 -1.18
C ALA A 128 26.79 16.00 -0.34
N ARG A 129 25.90 15.16 0.19
CA ARG A 129 26.28 13.87 0.75
C ARG A 129 26.54 12.86 -0.37
N SER A 130 27.27 11.79 -0.06
CA SER A 130 27.66 10.74 -1.03
C SER A 130 26.49 10.08 -1.80
N LYS A 131 25.24 10.25 -1.37
CA LYS A 131 24.05 9.68 -2.02
C LYS A 131 22.89 10.68 -2.13
N ASP A 132 23.19 11.96 -2.33
CA ASP A 132 22.13 12.99 -2.33
C ASP A 132 21.11 12.77 -3.46
N TRP A 133 19.82 12.64 -3.11
CA TRP A 133 18.77 12.46 -4.12
C TRP A 133 18.63 13.70 -5.00
N ARG A 134 19.10 14.87 -4.53
CA ARG A 134 19.04 16.14 -5.26
C ARG A 134 19.88 16.15 -6.53
N TRP A 135 20.84 15.22 -6.66
CA TRP A 135 21.52 15.02 -7.94
C TRP A 135 20.56 14.58 -9.05
N GLU A 136 19.52 13.84 -8.68
CA GLU A 136 18.60 13.25 -9.64
C GLU A 136 17.25 13.95 -9.67
N TRP A 137 16.72 14.34 -8.51
CA TRP A 137 15.37 14.87 -8.34
C TRP A 137 15.42 16.31 -7.83
N MET A 138 14.57 17.16 -8.39
CA MET A 138 14.40 18.55 -7.94
C MET A 138 13.58 18.61 -6.65
N SER A 139 12.55 17.78 -6.58
CA SER A 139 11.62 17.75 -5.46
C SER A 139 11.19 16.32 -5.18
N ILE A 140 11.08 15.99 -3.90
CA ILE A 140 10.51 14.74 -3.43
C ILE A 140 9.50 15.04 -2.32
N LYS A 141 8.54 14.15 -2.15
CA LYS A 141 7.67 14.08 -0.98
C LYS A 141 7.87 12.72 -0.34
N GLU A 142 8.60 12.69 0.76
CA GLU A 142 8.81 11.49 1.55
C GLU A 142 7.48 10.94 2.08
N MET A 143 7.39 9.62 2.22
CA MET A 143 6.20 8.99 2.78
C MET A 143 6.56 7.70 3.51
N HIS A 144 6.20 7.64 4.79
CA HIS A 144 6.15 6.40 5.55
C HIS A 144 4.79 5.72 5.36
N TYR A 145 4.72 4.39 5.37
CA TYR A 145 3.46 3.68 5.08
C TYR A 145 2.31 3.99 6.04
N LEU A 146 2.62 4.30 7.30
CA LEU A 146 1.60 4.71 8.27
C LEU A 146 0.90 6.02 7.89
N ASP A 147 1.58 6.87 7.11
CA ASP A 147 1.07 8.15 6.65
C ASP A 147 0.42 8.02 5.25
N CYS A 148 0.39 6.81 4.67
CA CYS A 148 -0.23 6.53 3.38
C CYS A 148 -1.77 6.47 3.49
N PRO A 149 -2.53 7.23 2.68
CA PRO A 149 -3.99 7.20 2.70
C PRO A 149 -4.58 5.79 2.52
N ALA A 150 -4.00 5.00 1.61
CA ALA A 150 -4.45 3.63 1.34
C ALA A 150 -4.24 2.70 2.54
N TYR A 151 -3.23 2.93 3.38
CA TYR A 151 -2.96 2.09 4.55
C TYR A 151 -4.12 2.13 5.56
N SER A 152 -4.69 3.31 5.79
CA SER A 152 -5.82 3.48 6.71
C SER A 152 -7.06 2.66 6.29
N GLN A 153 -7.32 2.60 4.98
CA GLN A 153 -8.43 1.82 4.41
C GLN A 153 -8.19 0.31 4.57
N LEU A 154 -6.95 -0.15 4.37
CA LEU A 154 -6.57 -1.56 4.51
C LEU A 154 -6.62 -2.05 5.97
N MET A 155 -6.26 -1.19 6.92
CA MET A 155 -6.44 -1.47 8.35
C MET A 155 -7.93 -1.64 8.70
N GLY A 156 -8.79 -0.75 8.20
CA GLY A 156 -10.24 -0.81 8.42
C GLY A 156 -10.91 -2.03 7.77
N SER A 157 -10.48 -2.41 6.56
CA SER A 157 -11.01 -3.59 5.86
C SER A 157 -10.59 -4.90 6.53
N ALA A 158 -9.33 -5.02 6.95
CA ALA A 158 -8.83 -6.16 7.71
C ALA A 158 -9.57 -6.32 9.05
N TYR A 159 -9.88 -5.22 9.74
CA TYR A 159 -10.69 -5.26 10.96
C TYR A 159 -12.13 -5.74 10.69
N SER A 160 -12.74 -5.27 9.60
CA SER A 160 -14.11 -5.62 9.22
C SER A 160 -14.27 -7.08 8.78
N ALA A 161 -13.27 -7.64 8.08
CA ALA A 161 -13.23 -9.05 7.70
C ALA A 161 -13.14 -9.96 8.94
N ASN A 162 -12.24 -9.65 9.88
CA ASN A 162 -12.11 -10.39 11.14
C ASN A 162 -13.36 -10.30 12.02
N LYS A 163 -14.09 -9.18 12.00
CA LYS A 163 -15.36 -9.04 12.72
C LYS A 163 -16.46 -9.91 12.12
N LYS A 164 -16.57 -9.99 10.78
CA LYS A 164 -17.54 -10.86 10.10
C LYS A 164 -17.26 -12.34 10.37
N GLU A 165 -16.01 -12.80 10.36
CA GLU A 165 -15.68 -14.19 10.73
C GLU A 165 -16.06 -14.51 12.18
N ASN A 166 -15.76 -13.61 13.13
CA ASN A 166 -16.13 -13.79 14.55
C ASN A 166 -17.64 -13.69 14.82
N GLU A 167 -18.40 -12.98 13.98
CA GLU A 167 -19.88 -12.95 14.05
C GLU A 167 -20.49 -14.20 13.41
N THR A 168 -19.91 -14.70 12.30
CA THR A 168 -20.40 -15.91 11.62
C THR A 168 -20.15 -17.17 12.46
N GLN A 169 -19.04 -17.22 13.22
CA GLN A 169 -18.78 -18.32 14.17
C GLN A 169 -19.69 -18.31 15.42
N LYS A 170 -20.37 -17.20 15.73
CA LYS A 170 -21.24 -17.10 16.93
C LYS A 170 -22.63 -17.74 16.75
N ASP A 171 -23.02 -18.08 15.53
CA ASP A 171 -24.36 -18.58 15.21
C ASP A 171 -24.41 -20.08 14.88
N GLU A 172 -23.30 -20.82 14.95
CA GLU A 172 -23.32 -22.27 14.81
C GLU A 172 -23.90 -22.95 16.08
N ILE A 173 -25.02 -23.65 15.93
CA ILE A 173 -25.73 -24.34 17.03
C ILE A 173 -24.95 -25.58 17.52
N LEU A 174 -24.09 -26.14 16.67
CA LEU A 174 -23.35 -27.38 16.90
C LEU A 174 -21.86 -27.15 16.60
N GLU A 175 -21.04 -27.12 17.65
CA GLU A 175 -19.58 -27.20 17.51
C GLU A 175 -19.15 -28.66 17.68
N ILE A 176 -18.57 -29.25 16.62
CA ILE A 176 -17.95 -30.58 16.68
C ILE A 176 -16.45 -30.39 16.93
N LYS A 177 -15.97 -30.71 18.13
CA LYS A 177 -14.54 -30.62 18.47
C LYS A 177 -13.85 -31.98 18.30
N PRO A 178 -12.73 -32.06 17.55
CA PRO A 178 -12.00 -33.30 17.38
C PRO A 178 -11.08 -33.55 18.57
N SER A 179 -11.63 -34.02 19.68
CA SER A 179 -10.94 -34.73 20.77
C SER A 179 -11.98 -35.34 21.72
N PHE A 180 -11.65 -36.49 22.31
CA PHE A 180 -12.36 -37.43 23.22
C PHE A 180 -13.67 -37.04 23.97
N MET A 181 -14.10 -35.78 24.05
CA MET A 181 -15.39 -35.37 24.60
C MET A 181 -16.22 -34.56 23.59
N GLY A 182 -16.99 -35.28 22.77
CA GLY A 182 -18.39 -34.98 22.45
C GLY A 182 -18.72 -33.76 21.56
N VAL A 183 -19.82 -33.91 20.82
CA VAL A 183 -20.54 -32.82 20.17
C VAL A 183 -21.01 -31.85 21.26
N SER A 184 -20.65 -30.56 21.16
CA SER A 184 -21.12 -29.55 22.11
C SER A 184 -22.20 -28.68 21.45
N ILE A 185 -23.34 -28.55 22.13
CA ILE A 185 -24.47 -27.74 21.66
C ILE A 185 -24.38 -26.36 22.30
N ASN A 186 -24.39 -25.31 21.50
CA ASN A 186 -24.45 -23.94 22.00
C ASN A 186 -25.88 -23.61 22.44
N LEU A 187 -26.17 -23.81 23.73
CA LEU A 187 -27.50 -23.60 24.35
C LEU A 187 -28.05 -22.18 24.13
N LYS A 188 -27.19 -21.17 23.99
CA LYS A 188 -27.60 -19.78 23.77
C LYS A 188 -28.13 -19.57 22.34
N SER A 189 -27.49 -20.20 21.36
CA SER A 189 -27.93 -20.19 19.96
C SER A 189 -29.18 -21.07 19.77
N LEU A 190 -29.26 -22.21 20.46
CA LEU A 190 -30.45 -23.07 20.49
C LEU A 190 -31.68 -22.33 21.05
N TYR A 191 -31.53 -21.63 22.17
CA TYR A 191 -32.62 -20.85 22.78
C TYR A 191 -33.15 -19.76 21.84
N LYS A 192 -32.26 -19.01 21.18
CA LYS A 192 -32.65 -18.01 20.17
C LYS A 192 -33.42 -18.63 19.01
N TRP A 193 -32.99 -19.80 18.53
CA TRP A 193 -33.68 -20.51 17.45
C TRP A 193 -35.09 -20.97 17.87
N VAL A 194 -35.24 -21.54 19.07
CA VAL A 194 -36.54 -21.98 19.61
C VAL A 194 -37.49 -20.80 19.80
N VAL A 195 -37.02 -19.69 20.38
CA VAL A 195 -37.83 -18.47 20.58
C VAL A 195 -38.26 -17.86 19.26
N LYS A 196 -37.36 -17.80 18.26
CA LYS A 196 -37.67 -17.28 16.92
C LYS A 196 -38.71 -18.14 16.19
N LYS A 197 -38.71 -19.45 16.41
CA LYS A 197 -39.68 -20.40 15.82
C LYS A 197 -41.03 -20.37 16.54
N ALA A 198 -41.05 -20.03 17.84
CA ALA A 198 -42.27 -19.88 18.64
C ALA A 198 -43.03 -18.57 18.33
N HIS A 199 -42.33 -17.51 17.91
CA HIS A 199 -42.95 -16.23 17.51
C HIS A 199 -43.42 -16.17 16.05
N ASN A 200 -43.01 -17.11 15.20
CA ASN A 200 -43.43 -17.22 13.80
C ASN A 200 -44.61 -18.20 13.61
N LYS A 201 -45.43 -18.40 14.64
CA LYS A 201 -46.60 -19.27 14.63
C LYS A 201 -47.85 -18.54 15.07
#